data_AF-A0A2E5M8X5-F1
#
_entry.id   AF-A0A2E5M8X5-F1
#
_cell.length_a   1.000
_cell.length_b   1.000
_cell.length_c   1.000
_cell.angle_alpha   90.00
_cell.angle_beta   90.00
_cell.angle_gamma   90.00
#
_symmetry.space_group_name_H-M   'P 1'
#
loop_
_entity.id
_entity.type
_entity.pdbx_description
1 polymer ?
#
loop_
_entity_poly.entity_id
_entity_poly.type
_entity_poly.pdbx_seq_one_letter_code
_entity_poly.pdbx_strand_id
1 'polypeptide(L)'
;MKLAVQYNEILESGMIASRADLARHLGVSRAKVTQILNLMKLAPEIRDFIANLEESDERLQILTERQLRPLVQCGSIGAQINRFEELVHGVVRSAQSTCT
;
A
#
# COMPACT_ATOMS: atom_id res chain seq x y z
N MET A 1 -0.32 -0.81 4.57
CA MET A 1 -0.66 0.59 4.91
C MET A 1 0.08 1.13 6.14
N LYS A 2 0.20 0.38 7.24
CA LYS A 2 0.86 0.83 8.49
C LYS A 2 2.23 1.51 8.31
N LEU A 3 3.11 0.96 7.47
CA LEU A 3 4.43 1.57 7.20
C LEU A 3 4.35 2.95 6.53
N ALA A 4 3.37 3.18 5.65
CA ALA A 4 3.23 4.46 4.96
C ALA A 4 2.81 5.57 5.93
N VAL A 5 1.89 5.24 6.84
CA VAL A 5 1.46 6.12 7.94
C VAL A 5 2.64 6.42 8.87
N GLN A 6 3.34 5.40 9.36
CA GLN A 6 4.50 5.57 10.24
C GLN A 6 5.60 6.44 9.62
N TYR A 7 5.91 6.23 8.34
CA TYR A 7 6.93 7.04 7.65
C TYR A 7 6.47 8.50 7.50
N ASN A 8 5.17 8.72 7.26
CA ASN A 8 4.62 10.06 7.18
C ASN A 8 4.68 10.76 8.54
N GLU A 9 4.27 10.09 9.62
CA GLU A 9 4.33 10.60 10.99
C GLU A 9 5.76 10.97 11.41
N ILE A 10 6.75 10.14 11.08
CA ILE A 10 8.16 10.44 11.39
C ILE A 10 8.61 11.71 10.66
N LEU A 11 8.23 11.90 9.39
CA LEU A 11 8.56 13.11 8.64
C LEU A 11 7.82 14.35 9.17
N GLU A 12 6.54 14.19 9.53
CA GLU A 12 5.71 15.27 10.09
C GLU A 12 6.16 15.68 11.50
N SER A 13 6.74 14.77 12.28
CA SER A 13 7.29 15.07 13.60
C SER A 13 8.47 16.06 13.56
N GLY A 14 9.08 16.27 12.39
CA GLY A 14 10.27 17.11 12.22
C GLY A 14 11.55 16.51 12.81
N MET A 15 11.50 15.35 13.47
CA MET A 15 12.69 14.67 14.01
C MET A 15 13.66 14.23 12.90
N ILE A 16 13.13 13.93 11.72
CA ILE A 16 13.92 13.58 10.54
C ILE A 16 13.64 14.59 9.43
N ALA A 17 14.68 15.31 9.02
CA ALA A 17 14.58 16.45 8.11
C ALA A 17 14.20 16.09 6.66
N SER A 18 14.44 14.86 6.23
CA SER A 18 14.18 14.48 4.84
C SER A 18 13.91 12.99 4.64
N ARG A 19 13.32 12.64 3.49
CA ARG A 19 13.17 11.25 3.03
C ARG A 19 14.52 10.53 2.88
N ALA A 20 15.60 11.26 2.59
CA ALA A 20 16.93 10.67 2.46
C ALA A 20 17.49 10.30 3.85
N ASP A 21 17.26 11.15 4.85
CA ASP A 21 17.67 10.89 6.22
C ASP A 21 16.83 9.79 6.85
N LEU A 22 15.53 9.74 6.54
CA LEU A 22 14.65 8.62 6.93
C LEU A 22 15.17 7.29 6.35
N ALA A 23 15.55 7.30 5.07
CA ALA A 23 16.09 6.11 4.42
C ALA A 23 17.37 5.62 5.10
N ARG A 24 18.30 6.54 5.41
CA ARG A 24 19.54 6.23 6.15
C ARG A 24 19.25 5.70 7.54
N HIS A 25 18.35 6.36 8.27
CA HIS A 25 17.95 5.99 9.62
C HIS A 25 17.35 4.58 9.69
N LEU A 26 16.56 4.20 8.68
CA LEU A 26 15.90 2.90 8.59
C LEU A 26 16.74 1.83 7.88
N GLY A 27 17.92 2.17 7.35
CA GLY A 27 18.76 1.23 6.59
C GLY A 27 18.15 0.77 5.26
N VAL A 28 17.27 1.57 4.64
CA VAL A 28 16.62 1.26 3.36
C VAL A 28 17.03 2.24 2.27
N SER A 29 16.72 1.93 1.00
CA SER A 29 16.96 2.88 -0.08
C SER A 29 15.96 4.05 -0.05
N ARG A 30 16.39 5.23 -0.50
CA ARG A 30 15.50 6.39 -0.70
C ARG A 30 14.31 6.07 -1.61
N ALA A 31 14.54 5.20 -2.60
CA ALA A 31 13.49 4.71 -3.49
C ALA A 31 12.41 3.94 -2.71
N LYS A 32 12.80 3.08 -1.77
CA LYS A 32 11.85 2.32 -0.95
C LYS A 32 10.99 3.22 -0.07
N VAL A 33 11.60 4.22 0.59
CA VAL A 33 10.86 5.24 1.36
C VAL A 33 9.84 5.95 0.48
N THR A 34 10.26 6.37 -0.72
CA THR A 34 9.38 7.06 -1.66
C THR A 34 8.22 6.18 -2.12
N GLN A 35 8.48 4.90 -2.40
CA GLN A 35 7.46 3.93 -2.79
C GLN A 35 6.42 3.72 -1.68
N ILE A 36 6.88 3.54 -0.44
CA ILE A 36 6.01 3.39 0.73
C ILE A 36 5.15 4.65 0.93
N LEU A 37 5.75 5.84 0.90
CA LEU A 37 5.00 7.10 1.06
C LEU A 37 4.02 7.35 -0.09
N ASN A 38 4.35 6.92 -1.31
CA ASN A 38 3.44 7.05 -2.44
C ASN A 38 2.14 6.23 -2.27
N LEU A 39 2.13 5.18 -1.44
CA LEU A 39 0.88 4.48 -1.11
C LEU A 39 -0.15 5.39 -0.42
N MET A 40 0.27 6.53 0.16
CA MET A 40 -0.66 7.50 0.73
C MET A 40 -1.51 8.22 -0.34
N LYS A 41 -1.12 8.15 -1.61
CA LYS A 41 -1.86 8.68 -2.75
C LYS A 41 -2.91 7.71 -3.30
N LEU A 42 -3.05 6.52 -2.68
CA LEU A 42 -4.17 5.64 -2.99
C LEU A 42 -5.49 6.34 -2.66
N ALA A 43 -6.54 6.00 -3.41
CA ALA A 43 -7.90 6.42 -3.13
C ALA A 43 -8.25 6.16 -1.65
N PRO A 44 -8.90 7.12 -0.94
CA PRO A 44 -9.29 6.94 0.45
C PRO A 44 -9.99 5.61 0.72
N GLU A 45 -10.90 5.20 -0.16
CA GLU A 45 -11.66 3.97 -0.07
C GLU A 45 -10.77 2.72 -0.06
N ILE A 46 -9.71 2.72 -0.88
CA ILE A 46 -8.73 1.63 -0.91
C ILE A 46 -7.91 1.61 0.40
N ARG A 47 -7.51 2.78 0.89
CA ARG A 47 -6.74 2.89 2.14
C ARG A 47 -7.55 2.43 3.34
N ASP A 48 -8.81 2.84 3.41
CA ASP A 48 -9.75 2.47 4.47
C ASP A 48 -10.05 0.98 4.42
N PHE A 49 -10.27 0.41 3.24
CA PHE A 49 -10.42 -1.03 3.08
C PHE A 49 -9.21 -1.77 3.66
N ILE A 50 -7.98 -1.42 3.26
CA ILE A 50 -6.77 -2.09 3.76
C ILE A 50 -6.56 -1.86 5.26
N ALA A 51 -6.92 -0.69 5.78
CA ALA A 51 -6.78 -0.37 7.20
C ALA A 51 -7.77 -1.16 8.09
N ASN A 52 -8.93 -1.53 7.55
CA ASN A 52 -9.96 -2.30 8.23
C ASN A 52 -9.75 -3.83 8.14
N LEU A 53 -8.75 -4.31 7.39
CA LEU A 53 -8.41 -5.73 7.36
C LEU A 53 -7.70 -6.14 8.66
N GLU A 54 -8.09 -7.28 9.19
CA GLU A 54 -7.34 -7.93 10.27
C GLU A 54 -5.98 -8.42 9.76
N GLU A 55 -4.98 -8.50 10.65
CA GLU A 55 -3.63 -8.94 10.27
C GLU A 55 -3.59 -10.40 9.76
N SER A 56 -4.59 -11.20 10.16
CA SER A 56 -4.82 -12.58 9.72
C SER A 56 -5.52 -12.70 8.37
N ASP A 57 -6.03 -11.60 7.79
CA ASP A 57 -6.78 -11.64 6.55
C ASP A 57 -5.90 -12.06 5.37
N GLU A 58 -6.27 -13.13 4.68
CA GLU A 58 -5.52 -13.69 3.55
C GLU A 58 -5.33 -12.68 2.41
N ARG A 59 -6.24 -11.71 2.27
CA ARG A 59 -6.12 -10.66 1.24
C ARG A 59 -4.89 -9.79 1.47
N LEU A 60 -4.38 -9.69 2.70
CA LEU A 60 -3.12 -8.96 2.95
C LEU A 60 -1.91 -9.57 2.22
N GLN A 61 -1.95 -10.87 1.88
CA GLN A 61 -0.88 -11.53 1.12
C GLN A 61 -0.80 -11.02 -0.32
N ILE A 62 -1.93 -10.56 -0.90
CA ILE A 62 -1.96 -9.96 -2.23
C ILE A 62 -1.82 -8.43 -2.17
N LEU A 63 -2.31 -7.78 -1.12
CA LEU A 63 -2.30 -6.32 -0.95
C LEU A 63 -0.94 -5.80 -0.45
N THR A 64 0.12 -6.32 -1.07
CA THR A 64 1.51 -5.91 -0.82
C THR A 64 1.80 -4.57 -1.48
N GLU A 65 2.82 -3.87 -0.99
CA GLU A 65 3.28 -2.60 -1.58
C GLU A 65 3.56 -2.74 -3.08
N ARG A 66 4.13 -3.87 -3.52
CA ARG A 66 4.43 -4.12 -4.94
C ARG A 66 3.17 -4.18 -5.81
N GLN A 67 2.08 -4.78 -5.32
CA GLN A 67 0.83 -4.90 -6.06
C GLN A 67 0.01 -3.61 -6.02
N LEU A 68 0.12 -2.82 -4.95
CA LEU A 68 -0.58 -1.55 -4.81
C LEU A 68 0.10 -0.40 -5.55
N ARG A 69 1.42 -0.47 -5.78
CA ARG A 69 2.20 0.60 -6.42
C ARG A 69 1.66 1.03 -7.80
N PRO A 70 1.25 0.13 -8.71
CA PRO A 70 0.70 0.53 -10.01
C PRO A 70 -0.61 1.33 -9.88
N LEU A 71 -1.43 1.06 -8.86
CA LEU A 71 -2.70 1.75 -8.64
C LEU A 71 -2.47 3.25 -8.40
N VAL A 72 -1.42 3.60 -7.67
CA VAL A 72 -1.03 5.00 -7.42
C VAL A 72 -0.75 5.77 -8.73
N GLN A 73 -0.41 5.07 -9.81
CA GLN A 73 -0.07 5.67 -11.11
C GLN A 73 -1.28 5.85 -12.04
N CYS A 74 -2.47 5.34 -11.67
CA CYS A 74 -3.67 5.35 -12.53
C CYS A 74 -4.30 6.75 -12.74
N GLY A 75 -3.78 7.81 -12.13
CA GLY A 75 -4.13 9.20 -12.44
C GLY A 75 -5.50 9.70 -11.94
N SER A 76 -6.52 8.84 -11.83
CA SER A 76 -7.84 9.18 -11.30
C SER A 76 -8.32 8.21 -10.23
N ILE A 77 -9.10 8.68 -9.25
CA ILE A 77 -9.64 7.86 -8.14
C ILE A 77 -10.42 6.67 -8.67
N GLY A 78 -11.34 6.88 -9.62
CA GLY A 78 -12.15 5.81 -10.22
C GLY A 78 -11.30 4.73 -10.91
N ALA A 79 -10.21 5.10 -11.60
CA ALA A 79 -9.31 4.13 -12.21
C ALA A 79 -8.54 3.31 -11.15
N GLN A 80 -8.20 3.92 -10.00
CA GLN A 80 -7.60 3.17 -8.90
C GLN A 80 -8.58 2.16 -8.32
N ILE A 81 -9.83 2.57 -8.05
CA ILE A 81 -10.86 1.71 -7.46
C ILE A 81 -11.15 0.52 -8.36
N ASN A 82 -11.43 0.74 -9.65
CA ASN A 82 -11.71 -0.34 -10.60
C ASN A 82 -10.57 -1.37 -10.64
N ARG A 83 -9.32 -0.90 -10.68
CA ARG A 83 -8.16 -1.79 -10.77
C ARG A 83 -7.82 -2.47 -9.44
N PHE A 84 -8.18 -1.85 -8.32
CA PHE A 84 -8.11 -2.48 -7.01
C PHE A 84 -9.15 -3.60 -6.87
N GLU A 85 -10.37 -3.37 -7.35
CA GLU A 85 -11.41 -4.39 -7.42
C GLU A 85 -10.97 -5.58 -8.30
N GLU A 86 -10.38 -5.33 -9.47
CA GLU A 86 -9.78 -6.39 -10.30
C GLU A 86 -8.75 -7.23 -9.53
N LEU A 87 -7.88 -6.56 -8.77
CA LEU A 87 -6.84 -7.22 -7.96
C LEU A 87 -7.45 -8.12 -6.86
N VAL A 88 -8.48 -7.64 -6.17
CA VAL A 88 -9.15 -8.39 -5.09
C VAL A 88 -10.03 -9.51 -5.66
N HIS A 89 -10.78 -9.26 -6.74
CA HIS A 89 -11.67 -10.24 -7.36
C HIS A 89 -10.93 -11.33 -8.14
N GLY A 90 -9.72 -11.06 -8.67
CA GLY A 90 -8.86 -12.07 -9.28
C GLY A 90 -8.47 -13.21 -8.31
N VAL A 91 -8.52 -12.95 -7.01
CA VAL A 91 -8.21 -13.92 -5.95
C VAL A 91 -9.41 -14.81 -5.61
N VAL A 92 -10.63 -14.27 -5.62
CA VAL A 92 -11.84 -15.05 -5.33
C VAL A 92 -12.04 -16.19 -6.34
N ARG A 93 -11.62 -16.02 -7.60
CA ARG A 93 -11.69 -17.11 -8.60
C ARG A 93 -10.60 -18.17 -8.45
N SER A 94 -9.43 -17.83 -7.92
CA SER A 94 -8.33 -18.78 -7.75
C SER A 94 -8.47 -19.62 -6.46
N ALA A 95 -9.05 -19.07 -5.39
CA ALA A 95 -9.32 -19.80 -4.15
C ALA A 95 -10.49 -20.81 -4.27
N GLN A 96 -11.39 -20.65 -5.25
CA GLN A 96 -12.54 -21.56 -5.45
C GLN A 96 -12.22 -22.81 -6.31
N SER A 97 -10.99 -22.98 -6.80
CA SER A 97 -10.63 -24.08 -7.71
C SER A 97 -9.85 -25.24 -7.08
N THR A 98 -9.68 -25.29 -5.75
CA THR A 98 -8.89 -26.35 -5.08
C THR A 98 -9.68 -27.17 -4.05
N CYS A 99 -10.97 -27.38 -4.28
CA CYS A 99 -11.71 -28.49 -3.68
C CYS A 99 -12.28 -29.36 -4.82
N THR A 100 -11.53 -30.39 -5.22
CA THR A 100 -12.08 -31.60 -5.85
C THR A 100 -11.29 -32.78 -5.34
#